data_AF-T0J1C2-F1
#
_entry.id   AF-T0J1C2-F1
#
_cell.length_a   1.000
_cell.length_b   1.000
_cell.length_c   1.000
_cell.angle_alpha   90.00
_cell.angle_beta   90.00
_cell.angle_gamma   90.00
#
_symmetry.space_group_name_H-M   'P 1'
#
loop_
_entity.id
_entity.type
_entity.pdbx_description
1 polymer ?
#
loop_
_entity_poly.entity_id
_entity_poly.type
_entity_poly.pdbx_seq_one_letter_code
_entity_poly.pdbx_strand_id
1 'polypeptide(L)'
;MSAVKGEIMRGIVATVLLALSVVPTASAQMVESSIVASNGLAVKVSTDEFAGRKEYSSGEFDIQGSGRQRGQFMVAKIIRPGQTARLSIQGFVTYSGDWHRYDSAIFKGGEAVEFTNIDRDVISCRYGCSYSESFIAFPTPQQIKKYAEGTIVPIQVRGENSANTLLLQIPLSIIAAVEEVAK
;
A
#
# COMPACT_ATOMS: atom_id res chain seq x y z
N MET A 1 57.38 27.06 -71.28
CA MET A 1 57.12 25.62 -71.55
C MET A 1 56.39 25.01 -70.36
N SER A 2 55.67 23.92 -70.62
CA SER A 2 55.06 22.92 -69.72
C SER A 2 55.73 22.70 -68.34
N ALA A 3 55.02 22.27 -67.27
CA ALA A 3 53.57 22.22 -67.03
C ALA A 3 53.27 22.46 -65.51
N VAL A 4 52.52 21.71 -64.67
CA VAL A 4 51.90 20.35 -64.69
C VAL A 4 50.54 20.41 -63.93
N LYS A 5 49.62 19.47 -64.19
CA LYS A 5 48.38 19.28 -63.41
C LYS A 5 48.65 18.67 -62.02
N GLY A 6 47.75 18.93 -61.06
CA GLY A 6 47.61 18.16 -59.82
C GLY A 6 46.15 18.12 -59.36
N GLU A 7 45.41 17.05 -59.70
CA GLU A 7 44.01 16.88 -59.32
C GLU A 7 43.90 16.08 -58.01
N ILE A 8 43.40 16.72 -56.94
CA ILE A 8 43.26 16.09 -55.61
C ILE A 8 41.86 15.48 -55.47
N MET A 9 41.79 14.17 -55.65
CA MET A 9 40.56 13.37 -55.51
C MET A 9 40.12 13.30 -54.03
N ARG A 10 39.00 13.96 -53.69
CA ARG A 10 38.40 13.90 -52.35
C ARG A 10 37.53 12.66 -52.19
N GLY A 11 38.03 11.64 -51.51
CA GLY A 11 37.24 10.50 -51.05
C GLY A 11 36.27 10.91 -49.93
N ILE A 12 34.98 10.62 -50.08
CA ILE A 12 33.97 10.79 -49.03
C ILE A 12 33.86 9.47 -48.26
N VAL A 13 34.30 9.47 -47.00
CA VAL A 13 34.11 8.33 -46.09
C VAL A 13 32.71 8.44 -45.47
N ALA A 14 31.81 7.55 -45.86
CA ALA A 14 30.45 7.49 -45.34
C ALA A 14 30.41 6.73 -44.00
N THR A 15 30.43 7.46 -42.88
CA THR A 15 30.30 6.88 -41.55
C THR A 15 28.86 6.43 -41.29
N VAL A 16 28.59 5.12 -41.41
CA VAL A 16 27.29 4.54 -41.04
C VAL A 16 27.19 4.50 -39.52
N LEU A 17 26.44 5.43 -38.92
CA LEU A 17 26.00 5.29 -37.53
C LEU A 17 24.97 4.15 -37.45
N LEU A 18 25.41 3.00 -36.95
CA LEU A 18 24.52 1.97 -36.42
C LEU A 18 23.79 2.54 -35.19
N ALA A 19 22.61 3.11 -35.41
CA ALA A 19 21.69 3.47 -34.36
C ALA A 19 21.18 2.18 -33.69
N LEU A 20 21.92 1.72 -32.67
CA LEU A 20 21.48 0.68 -31.75
C LEU A 20 20.18 1.16 -31.09
N SER A 21 19.05 0.65 -31.60
CA SER A 21 17.75 0.85 -31.01
C SER A 21 17.74 0.21 -29.63
N VAL A 22 18.06 0.99 -28.60
CA VAL A 22 17.95 0.58 -27.20
C VAL A 22 16.47 0.41 -26.93
N VAL A 23 15.97 -0.81 -27.14
CA VAL A 23 14.61 -1.17 -26.75
C VAL A 23 14.56 -0.93 -25.25
N PRO A 24 13.69 -0.02 -24.75
CA PRO A 24 13.53 0.12 -23.31
C PRO A 24 12.97 -1.20 -22.80
N THR A 25 13.81 -2.00 -22.14
CA THR A 25 13.35 -3.16 -21.40
C THR A 25 12.35 -2.64 -20.39
N ALA A 26 11.07 -2.99 -20.57
CA ALA A 26 9.98 -2.54 -19.72
C ALA A 26 10.18 -3.12 -18.32
N SER A 27 10.93 -2.38 -17.50
CA SER A 27 11.25 -2.75 -16.12
C SER A 27 9.97 -2.71 -15.31
N ALA A 28 9.34 -3.87 -15.13
CA ALA A 28 8.20 -4.09 -14.25
C ALA A 28 8.63 -3.98 -12.76
N GLN A 29 9.16 -2.81 -12.41
CA GLN A 29 9.65 -2.44 -11.09
C GLN A 29 8.63 -1.50 -10.44
N MET A 30 8.40 -1.70 -9.14
CA MET A 30 7.55 -0.80 -8.37
C MET A 30 8.29 0.52 -8.15
N VAL A 31 7.72 1.62 -8.66
CA VAL A 31 8.26 2.98 -8.48
C VAL A 31 7.59 3.61 -7.28
N GLU A 32 8.38 3.92 -6.24
CA GLU A 32 7.88 4.56 -5.03
C GLU A 32 8.21 6.06 -5.00
N SER A 33 7.25 6.84 -4.53
CA SER A 33 7.36 8.30 -4.37
C SER A 33 6.57 8.76 -3.14
N SER A 34 6.64 10.04 -2.79
CA SER A 34 5.88 10.62 -1.67
C SER A 34 5.34 11.99 -2.05
N ILE A 35 4.09 12.26 -1.69
CA ILE A 35 3.39 13.52 -1.93
C ILE A 35 2.86 14.03 -0.59
N VAL A 36 3.06 15.31 -0.30
CA VAL A 36 2.56 15.94 0.94
C VAL A 36 1.17 16.52 0.67
N ALA A 37 0.17 16.08 1.45
CA ALA A 37 -1.20 16.59 1.40
C ALA A 37 -1.30 18.00 2.02
N SER A 38 -2.41 18.70 1.79
CA SER A 38 -2.67 20.07 2.28
C SER A 38 -2.58 20.22 3.81
N ASN A 39 -2.77 19.13 4.56
CA ASN A 39 -2.63 19.08 6.02
C ASN A 39 -1.20 18.78 6.51
N GLY A 40 -0.22 18.74 5.61
CA GLY A 40 1.20 18.50 5.93
C GLY A 40 1.60 17.04 6.08
N LEU A 41 0.67 16.09 5.95
CA LEU A 41 0.98 14.66 6.05
C LEU A 41 1.52 14.11 4.73
N ALA A 42 2.57 13.30 4.81
CA ALA A 42 3.13 12.58 3.68
C ALA A 42 2.27 11.35 3.34
N VAL A 43 1.94 11.20 2.05
CA VAL A 43 1.31 10.02 1.46
C VAL A 43 2.33 9.35 0.55
N LYS A 44 2.66 8.10 0.85
CA LYS A 44 3.47 7.24 0.00
C LYS A 44 2.64 6.86 -1.23
N VAL A 45 3.26 6.93 -2.42
CA VAL A 45 2.63 6.54 -3.67
C VAL A 45 3.51 5.50 -4.37
N SER A 46 3.10 4.24 -4.30
CA SER A 46 3.76 3.11 -4.96
C SER A 46 3.02 2.77 -6.26
N THR A 47 3.71 2.90 -7.39
CA THR A 47 3.18 2.64 -8.74
C THR A 47 3.77 1.35 -9.30
N ASP A 48 2.90 0.49 -9.82
CA ASP A 48 3.24 -0.75 -10.53
C ASP A 48 2.65 -0.59 -11.94
N GLU A 49 3.50 -0.17 -12.88
CA GLU A 49 3.10 0.15 -14.26
C GLU A 49 2.64 -1.10 -15.03
N PHE A 50 3.20 -2.27 -14.71
CA PHE A 50 2.84 -3.54 -15.35
C PHE A 50 1.42 -3.97 -14.99
N ALA A 51 1.02 -3.84 -13.72
CA ALA A 51 -0.36 -4.09 -13.28
C ALA A 51 -1.31 -2.90 -13.49
N GLY A 52 -0.80 -1.74 -13.98
CA GLY A 52 -1.54 -0.48 -14.01
C GLY A 52 -2.00 0.01 -12.63
N ARG A 53 -1.36 -0.47 -11.56
CA ARG A 53 -1.77 -0.27 -10.15
C ARG A 53 -1.08 0.97 -9.58
N LYS A 54 -1.83 1.75 -8.81
CA LYS A 54 -1.28 2.76 -7.90
C LYS A 54 -1.83 2.54 -6.50
N GLU A 55 -0.96 2.61 -5.50
CA GLU A 55 -1.32 2.55 -4.10
C GLU A 55 -0.87 3.82 -3.40
N TYR A 56 -1.83 4.46 -2.73
CA TYR A 56 -1.65 5.68 -1.96
C TYR A 56 -1.82 5.30 -0.50
N SER A 57 -0.76 5.33 0.31
CA SER A 57 -0.80 4.90 1.70
C SER A 57 -0.13 5.89 2.66
N SER A 58 -0.62 5.96 3.90
CA SER A 58 -0.09 6.86 4.93
C SER A 58 -0.39 6.36 6.34
N GLY A 59 0.53 6.68 7.25
CA GLY A 59 0.51 6.30 8.65
C GLY A 59 0.93 4.86 8.90
N GLU A 60 1.70 4.66 9.97
CA GLU A 60 2.00 3.35 10.56
C GLU A 60 1.62 3.47 12.04
N PHE A 61 0.54 2.80 12.43
CA PHE A 61 -0.07 2.94 13.75
C PHE A 61 -0.08 1.62 14.51
N ASP A 62 0.46 1.62 15.72
CA ASP A 62 0.43 0.44 16.59
C ASP A 62 -1.01 0.03 16.93
N ILE A 63 -1.30 -1.25 16.76
CA ILE A 63 -2.58 -1.87 17.09
C ILE A 63 -2.68 -2.08 18.60
N GLN A 64 -3.76 -1.58 19.20
CA GLN A 64 -4.06 -1.84 20.62
C GLN A 64 -4.80 -3.17 20.75
N GLY A 65 -4.11 -4.21 21.20
CA GLY A 65 -4.64 -5.57 21.41
C GLY A 65 -4.57 -6.05 22.85
N SER A 66 -5.15 -7.21 23.14
CA SER A 66 -5.08 -7.84 24.47
C SER A 66 -3.73 -8.52 24.74
N GLY A 67 -3.14 -8.25 25.91
CA GLY A 67 -1.98 -8.99 26.42
C GLY A 67 -0.66 -8.67 25.70
N ARG A 68 -0.12 -9.64 24.94
CA ARG A 68 1.21 -9.55 24.28
C ARG A 68 1.13 -9.38 22.75
N GLN A 69 -0.04 -9.08 22.22
CA GLN A 69 -0.23 -8.81 20.79
C GLN A 69 0.59 -7.57 20.36
N ARG A 70 1.28 -7.66 19.21
CA ARG A 70 1.98 -6.53 18.58
C ARG A 70 1.68 -6.54 17.09
N GLY A 71 1.17 -5.42 16.59
CA GLY A 71 0.79 -5.28 15.20
C GLY A 71 0.70 -3.82 14.81
N GLN A 72 0.65 -3.56 13.51
CA GLN A 72 0.53 -2.20 12.97
C GLN A 72 -0.49 -2.15 11.85
N PHE A 73 -1.11 -0.98 11.65
CA PHE A 73 -2.01 -0.71 10.55
C PHE A 73 -1.67 0.61 9.85
N MET A 74 -2.04 0.68 8.56
CA MET A 74 -1.93 1.85 7.71
C MET A 74 -3.28 2.14 7.04
N VAL A 75 -3.47 3.38 6.61
CA VAL A 75 -4.58 3.74 5.72
C VAL A 75 -4.06 3.73 4.29
N ALA A 76 -4.77 3.07 3.39
CA ALA A 76 -4.38 2.96 1.98
C ALA A 76 -5.59 3.06 1.04
N LYS A 77 -5.37 3.56 -0.17
CA LYS A 77 -6.34 3.55 -1.27
C LYS A 77 -5.65 3.03 -2.53
N ILE A 78 -6.17 1.93 -3.07
CA ILE A 78 -5.59 1.25 -4.24
C ILE A 78 -6.46 1.56 -5.46
N ILE A 79 -5.82 2.05 -6.52
CA ILE A 79 -6.41 2.27 -7.85
C ILE A 79 -5.87 1.17 -8.78
N ARG A 80 -6.77 0.51 -9.52
CA ARG A 80 -6.46 -0.52 -10.53
C ARG A 80 -7.40 -0.37 -11.73
N PRO A 81 -6.99 -0.76 -12.95
CA PRO A 81 -7.86 -0.69 -14.13
C PRO A 81 -9.14 -1.53 -13.92
N GLY A 82 -10.30 -0.96 -14.26
CA GLY A 82 -11.59 -1.65 -14.15
C GLY A 82 -12.11 -1.92 -12.72
N GLN A 83 -11.44 -1.41 -11.67
CA GLN A 83 -11.89 -1.54 -10.28
C GLN A 83 -12.25 -0.18 -9.67
N THR A 84 -13.33 -0.14 -8.89
CA THR A 84 -13.65 1.05 -8.08
C THR A 84 -12.63 1.18 -6.97
N ALA A 85 -11.85 2.27 -6.96
CA ALA A 85 -10.88 2.53 -5.90
C ALA A 85 -11.59 2.73 -4.56
N ARG A 86 -11.16 2.00 -3.53
CA ARG A 86 -11.72 2.04 -2.18
C ARG A 86 -10.65 2.41 -1.16
N LEU A 87 -11.05 3.17 -0.14
CA LEU A 87 -10.27 3.29 1.08
C LEU A 87 -10.22 1.91 1.77
N SER A 88 -9.06 1.62 2.35
CA SER A 88 -8.75 0.39 3.05
C SER A 88 -7.91 0.69 4.29
N ILE A 89 -8.17 -0.05 5.35
CA ILE A 89 -7.33 -0.09 6.56
C ILE A 89 -6.61 -1.44 6.50
N GLN A 90 -5.34 -1.42 6.09
CA GLN A 90 -4.51 -2.62 5.98
C GLN A 90 -3.73 -2.77 7.28
N GLY A 91 -3.63 -3.97 7.83
CA GLY A 91 -2.84 -4.19 9.05
C GLY A 91 -2.40 -5.63 9.23
N PHE A 92 -1.42 -5.83 10.11
CA PHE A 92 -0.94 -7.14 10.53
C PHE A 92 -0.81 -7.19 12.05
N VAL A 93 -0.95 -8.37 12.64
CA VAL A 93 -0.72 -8.60 14.06
C VAL A 93 0.04 -9.89 14.30
N THR A 94 1.01 -9.82 15.22
CA THR A 94 1.79 -10.95 15.71
C THR A 94 1.50 -11.19 17.19
N TYR A 95 1.42 -12.44 17.60
CA TYR A 95 1.10 -12.82 18.99
C TYR A 95 1.56 -14.24 19.32
N SER A 96 1.28 -14.71 20.54
CA SER A 96 1.62 -16.08 20.99
C SER A 96 0.57 -16.61 21.96
N GLY A 97 0.33 -17.92 21.94
CA GLY A 97 -0.77 -18.59 22.66
C GLY A 97 -1.55 -19.49 21.71
N ASP A 98 -2.88 -19.42 21.78
CA ASP A 98 -3.80 -20.06 20.82
C ASP A 98 -4.03 -19.17 19.59
N TRP A 99 -4.46 -19.75 18.47
CA TRP A 99 -4.76 -18.99 17.23
C TRP A 99 -6.07 -18.20 17.39
N HIS A 100 -6.01 -16.86 17.34
CA HIS A 100 -7.17 -15.98 17.53
C HIS A 100 -8.14 -15.98 16.33
N ARG A 101 -7.60 -16.13 15.11
CA ARG A 101 -8.32 -16.17 13.83
C ARG A 101 -9.14 -14.92 13.58
N TYR A 102 -8.47 -13.79 13.38
CA TYR A 102 -9.14 -12.53 13.08
C TYR A 102 -9.93 -12.61 11.77
N ASP A 103 -11.26 -12.47 11.85
CA ASP A 103 -12.22 -12.83 10.79
C ASP A 103 -13.21 -11.73 10.43
N SER A 104 -13.36 -10.72 11.30
CA SER A 104 -14.42 -9.74 11.24
C SER A 104 -13.99 -8.39 11.84
N ALA A 105 -14.56 -7.30 11.34
CA ALA A 105 -14.36 -5.97 11.89
C ALA A 105 -15.70 -5.23 12.04
N ILE A 106 -15.83 -4.42 13.08
CA ILE A 106 -17.03 -3.65 13.40
C ILE A 106 -16.71 -2.22 13.84
N PHE A 107 -17.69 -1.33 13.71
CA PHE A 107 -17.73 -0.06 14.43
C PHE A 107 -18.34 -0.22 15.83
N LYS A 108 -18.14 0.81 16.67
CA LYS A 108 -18.83 0.98 17.95
C LYS A 108 -20.35 0.92 17.73
N GLY A 109 -21.05 0.09 18.51
CA GLY A 109 -22.47 -0.21 18.31
C GLY A 109 -22.77 -1.40 17.40
N GLY A 110 -21.75 -2.07 16.82
CA GLY A 110 -21.89 -3.38 16.19
C GLY A 110 -22.18 -3.38 14.69
N GLU A 111 -22.14 -2.23 14.00
CA GLU A 111 -22.26 -2.23 12.54
C GLU A 111 -20.99 -2.80 11.90
N ALA A 112 -21.16 -3.74 10.96
CA ALA A 112 -20.06 -4.43 10.31
C ALA A 112 -19.27 -3.53 9.35
N VAL A 113 -17.95 -3.74 9.33
CA VAL A 113 -17.05 -3.28 8.27
C VAL A 113 -16.80 -4.48 7.36
N GLU A 114 -16.81 -4.27 6.05
CA GLU A 114 -16.34 -5.31 5.12
C GLU A 114 -14.88 -5.62 5.43
N PHE A 115 -14.59 -6.90 5.66
CA PHE A 115 -13.30 -7.36 6.18
C PHE A 115 -12.78 -8.53 5.35
N THR A 116 -11.47 -8.65 5.24
CA THR A 116 -10.81 -9.75 4.55
C THR A 116 -9.52 -10.09 5.29
N ASN A 117 -9.40 -11.31 5.79
CA ASN A 117 -8.10 -11.86 6.17
C ASN A 117 -7.29 -12.14 4.89
N ILE A 118 -6.07 -11.63 4.83
CA ILE A 118 -5.16 -11.74 3.68
C ILE A 118 -4.20 -12.90 3.86
N ASP A 119 -3.70 -13.07 5.09
CA ASP A 119 -2.63 -14.00 5.42
C ASP A 119 -2.73 -14.48 6.88
N ARG A 120 -2.24 -15.68 7.16
CA ARG A 120 -2.44 -16.45 8.39
C ARG A 120 -1.32 -17.46 8.57
N ASP A 121 -0.26 -17.04 9.26
CA ASP A 121 1.04 -17.71 9.23
C ASP A 121 1.51 -18.17 10.63
N VAL A 122 2.24 -19.29 10.68
CA VAL A 122 2.79 -19.86 11.93
C VAL A 122 4.28 -19.54 12.02
N ILE A 123 4.63 -18.52 12.80
CA ILE A 123 6.02 -18.01 12.93
C ILE A 123 6.91 -19.04 13.62
N SER A 124 6.41 -19.70 14.67
CA SER A 124 7.11 -20.77 15.38
C SER A 124 6.17 -21.53 16.30
N CYS A 125 6.51 -22.77 16.67
CA CYS A 125 5.90 -23.51 17.78
C CYS A 125 6.94 -24.12 18.74
N ARG A 126 8.20 -23.67 18.70
CA ARG A 126 9.33 -24.32 19.41
C ARG A 126 9.22 -24.27 20.94
N TYR A 127 8.55 -23.26 21.50
CA TYR A 127 8.40 -23.02 22.95
C TYR A 127 6.98 -22.53 23.27
N GLY A 128 5.97 -23.16 22.64
CA GLY A 128 4.64 -22.59 22.45
C GLY A 128 4.54 -21.91 21.08
N CYS A 129 3.31 -21.76 20.56
CA CYS A 129 3.07 -21.23 19.22
C CYS A 129 2.97 -19.70 19.19
N SER A 130 3.52 -19.12 18.13
CA SER A 130 3.41 -17.71 17.76
C SER A 130 2.96 -17.57 16.31
N TYR A 131 2.03 -16.64 16.08
CA TYR A 131 1.30 -16.48 14.82
C TYR A 131 1.47 -15.08 14.25
N SER A 132 1.28 -14.96 12.94
CA SER A 132 1.05 -13.71 12.22
C SER A 132 -0.32 -13.77 11.54
N GLU A 133 -1.11 -12.69 11.60
CA GLU A 133 -2.33 -12.55 10.80
C GLU A 133 -2.36 -11.17 10.15
N SER A 134 -2.53 -11.13 8.82
CA SER A 134 -2.69 -9.90 8.05
C SER A 134 -4.14 -9.74 7.58
N PHE A 135 -4.65 -8.52 7.56
CA PHE A 135 -6.04 -8.22 7.26
C PHE A 135 -6.23 -6.88 6.54
N ILE A 136 -7.37 -6.73 5.89
CA ILE A 136 -7.86 -5.45 5.37
C ILE A 136 -9.31 -5.26 5.79
N ALA A 137 -9.65 -4.05 6.24
CA ALA A 137 -11.02 -3.59 6.41
C ALA A 137 -11.34 -2.46 5.41
N PHE A 138 -12.53 -2.43 4.83
CA PHE A 138 -12.94 -1.48 3.78
C PHE A 138 -14.12 -0.57 4.22
N PRO A 139 -13.91 0.32 5.21
CA PRO A 139 -14.96 1.19 5.73
C PRO A 139 -15.43 2.20 4.66
N THR A 140 -16.75 2.40 4.53
CA THR A 140 -17.31 3.35 3.57
C THR A 140 -17.21 4.80 4.08
N PRO A 141 -17.17 5.83 3.19
CA PRO A 141 -17.18 7.24 3.60
C PRO A 141 -18.36 7.62 4.51
N GLN A 142 -19.53 7.02 4.28
CA GLN A 142 -20.73 7.20 5.08
C GLN A 142 -20.53 6.66 6.50
N GLN A 143 -19.93 5.48 6.64
CA GLN A 143 -19.60 4.87 7.92
C GLN A 143 -18.51 5.65 8.68
N ILE A 144 -17.45 6.05 7.99
CA ILE A 144 -16.37 6.91 8.53
C ILE A 144 -16.96 8.19 9.13
N LYS A 145 -17.90 8.83 8.42
CA LYS A 145 -18.61 10.02 8.92
C LYS A 145 -19.57 9.71 10.08
N LYS A 146 -20.22 8.55 10.08
CA LYS A 146 -21.19 8.12 11.11
C LYS A 146 -20.54 7.73 12.43
N TYR A 147 -19.33 7.16 12.39
CA TYR A 147 -18.64 6.56 13.53
C TYR A 147 -17.35 7.29 13.95
N ALA A 148 -17.13 8.51 13.44
CA ALA A 148 -16.06 9.39 13.90
C ALA A 148 -16.27 9.81 15.37
N GLU A 149 -15.25 9.60 16.21
CA GLU A 149 -15.22 10.05 17.61
C GLU A 149 -14.14 11.14 17.75
N GLY A 150 -14.55 12.40 17.54
CA GLY A 150 -13.65 13.54 17.55
C GLY A 150 -12.71 13.55 16.34
N THR A 151 -11.43 13.24 16.55
CA THR A 151 -10.38 13.21 15.52
C THR A 151 -10.04 11.82 15.00
N ILE A 152 -10.64 10.77 15.58
CA ILE A 152 -10.37 9.37 15.24
C ILE A 152 -11.62 8.61 14.80
N VAL A 153 -11.42 7.48 14.12
CA VAL A 153 -12.45 6.49 13.80
C VAL A 153 -12.06 5.16 14.46
N PRO A 154 -12.76 4.72 15.52
CA PRO A 154 -12.49 3.45 16.17
C PRO A 154 -13.13 2.27 15.40
N ILE A 155 -12.31 1.32 14.96
CA ILE A 155 -12.74 0.03 14.41
C ILE A 155 -12.22 -1.10 15.31
N GLN A 156 -13.09 -2.03 15.70
CA GLN A 156 -12.70 -3.23 16.45
C GLN A 156 -12.63 -4.43 15.52
N VAL A 157 -11.45 -5.05 15.39
CA VAL A 157 -11.27 -6.37 14.73
C VAL A 157 -11.46 -7.47 15.78
N ARG A 158 -12.12 -8.57 15.40
CA ARG A 158 -12.49 -9.69 16.28
C ARG A 158 -12.01 -11.02 15.70
N GLY A 159 -11.82 -12.00 16.57
CA GLY A 159 -11.47 -13.37 16.20
C GLY A 159 -12.66 -14.32 16.28
N GLU A 160 -12.78 -15.21 15.29
CA GLU A 160 -13.89 -16.14 15.01
C GLU A 160 -14.51 -16.77 16.26
N ASN A 161 -13.67 -17.25 17.18
CA ASN A 161 -14.07 -17.98 18.39
C ASN A 161 -13.27 -17.53 19.64
N SER A 162 -12.81 -16.27 19.70
CA SER A 162 -12.01 -15.81 20.85
C SER A 162 -12.42 -14.43 21.39
N ALA A 163 -12.20 -14.21 22.69
CA ALA A 163 -12.37 -12.91 23.33
C ALA A 163 -11.26 -11.89 22.96
N ASN A 164 -10.32 -12.26 22.09
CA ASN A 164 -9.26 -11.37 21.64
C ASN A 164 -9.80 -10.41 20.58
N THR A 165 -9.55 -9.13 20.79
CA THR A 165 -9.96 -8.07 19.86
C THR A 165 -8.85 -7.05 19.70
N LEU A 166 -8.78 -6.44 18.53
CA LEU A 166 -7.86 -5.35 18.20
C LEU A 166 -8.68 -4.06 18.12
N LEU A 167 -8.20 -2.98 18.70
CA LEU A 167 -8.76 -1.65 18.50
C LEU A 167 -7.85 -0.82 17.60
N LEU A 168 -8.36 -0.48 16.42
CA LEU A 168 -7.73 0.41 15.45
C LEU A 168 -8.25 1.83 15.70
N GLN A 169 -7.39 2.74 16.14
CA GLN A 169 -7.74 4.15 16.36
C GLN A 169 -7.28 5.00 15.17
N ILE A 170 -8.06 5.01 14.09
CA ILE A 170 -7.61 5.55 12.79
C ILE A 170 -7.76 7.08 12.78
N PRO A 171 -6.70 7.89 12.59
CA PRO A 171 -6.84 9.35 12.56
C PRO A 171 -7.54 9.85 11.29
N LEU A 172 -8.54 10.71 11.45
CA LEU A 172 -9.28 11.32 10.32
C LEU A 172 -8.39 12.16 9.40
N SER A 173 -7.31 12.75 9.93
CA SER A 173 -6.33 13.51 9.15
C SER A 173 -5.58 12.64 8.13
N ILE A 174 -5.30 11.38 8.47
CA ILE A 174 -4.64 10.41 7.58
C ILE A 174 -5.61 9.96 6.49
N ILE A 175 -6.86 9.65 6.85
CA ILE A 175 -7.92 9.36 5.88
C ILE A 175 -8.08 10.52 4.89
N ALA A 176 -8.12 11.75 5.40
CA ALA A 176 -8.23 12.95 4.58
C ALA A 176 -7.00 13.14 3.65
N ALA A 177 -5.78 12.88 4.13
CA ALA A 177 -4.57 12.98 3.31
C ALA A 177 -4.56 11.95 2.16
N VAL A 178 -4.87 10.67 2.46
CA VAL A 178 -4.95 9.60 1.45
C VAL A 178 -6.07 9.88 0.44
N GLU A 179 -7.26 10.31 0.90
CA GLU A 179 -8.36 10.72 0.02
C GLU A 179 -8.10 12.05 -0.72
N GLU A 180 -7.13 12.86 -0.31
CA GLU A 180 -6.71 14.06 -1.04
C GLU A 180 -5.79 13.73 -2.20
N VAL A 181 -4.74 12.96 -1.94
CA VAL A 181 -3.68 12.63 -2.92
C VAL A 181 -4.15 11.58 -3.96
N ALA A 182 -5.12 10.74 -3.60
CA ALA A 182 -5.72 9.72 -4.47
C ALA A 182 -6.99 10.20 -5.20
N LYS A 183 -6.91 11.37 -5.84
CA LYS A 183 -7.94 11.99 -6.70
C LYS A 183 -7.47 12.07 -8.16
#